data_AF-A0A7V9IMH5-F1
#
_entry.id   AF-A0A7V9IMH5-F1
#
_cell.length_a   1.000
_cell.length_b   1.000
_cell.length_c   1.000
_cell.angle_alpha   90.00
_cell.angle_beta   90.00
_cell.angle_gamma   90.00
#
_symmetry.space_group_name_H-M   'P 1'
#
loop_
_entity.id
_entity.type
_entity.pdbx_description
1 polymer ?
#
loop_
_entity_poly.entity_id
_entity_poly.type
_entity_poly.pdbx_seq_one_letter_code
_entity_poly.pdbx_strand_id
1 'polypeptide(L)'
;MAVRRTWQRRPLVGLVVLLAVVLAAYLASRDASGVADTESGLSVVAVAELPAEVRTTLELIERDGSFPYERDGAVFGNREELLPDQQVGYYREYTVPTPGEGDRGARRLVTGRDGEVYYSADHYESFVRVLDP
;
A
#
# COMPACT_ATOMS: atom_id res chain seq x y z
N MET A 1 69.44 -19.12 2.37
CA MET A 1 68.61 -17.88 2.48
C MET A 1 67.93 -17.68 1.13
N ALA A 2 66.64 -17.45 0.95
CA ALA A 2 65.55 -17.11 1.84
C ALA A 2 64.21 -17.58 1.21
N VAL A 3 63.29 -18.06 2.05
CA VAL A 3 61.93 -18.44 1.67
C VAL A 3 61.10 -17.17 1.49
N ARG A 4 60.63 -16.88 0.28
CA ARG A 4 59.65 -15.80 0.04
C ARG A 4 58.24 -16.39 0.12
N ARG A 5 57.62 -16.33 1.30
CA ARG A 5 56.19 -16.59 1.49
C ARG A 5 55.40 -15.49 0.80
N THR A 6 54.81 -15.78 -0.35
CA THR A 6 53.81 -14.91 -0.97
C THR A 6 52.52 -14.98 -0.16
N TRP A 7 52.24 -13.92 0.59
CA TRP A 7 50.94 -13.68 1.19
C TRP A 7 49.91 -13.44 0.07
N GLN A 8 49.24 -14.50 -0.39
CA GLN A 8 48.02 -14.36 -1.18
C GLN A 8 46.93 -13.78 -0.27
N ARG A 9 46.80 -12.44 -0.27
CA ARG A 9 45.55 -11.81 0.18
C ARG A 9 44.46 -12.34 -0.74
N ARG A 10 43.46 -13.04 -0.19
CA ARG A 10 42.32 -13.58 -0.93
C ARG A 10 41.27 -12.47 -1.08
N PRO A 11 41.23 -11.70 -2.18
CA PRO A 11 40.26 -10.60 -2.33
C PRO A 11 38.80 -11.09 -2.34
N LEU A 12 38.59 -12.38 -2.62
CA LEU A 12 37.29 -13.04 -2.63
C LEU A 12 36.58 -13.03 -1.27
N VAL A 13 37.32 -13.09 -0.14
CA VAL A 13 36.69 -13.07 1.19
C VAL A 13 36.09 -11.68 1.49
N GLY A 14 36.80 -10.61 1.11
CA GLY A 14 36.31 -9.25 1.29
C GLY A 14 35.07 -8.94 0.45
N LEU A 15 35.02 -9.43 -0.79
CA LEU A 15 33.85 -9.27 -1.66
C LEU A 15 32.62 -10.04 -1.15
N VAL A 16 32.80 -11.28 -0.67
CA VAL A 16 31.71 -12.08 -0.10
C VAL A 16 31.14 -11.41 1.16
N VAL A 17 32.00 -10.89 2.04
CA VAL A 17 31.56 -10.14 3.22
C VAL A 17 30.83 -8.86 2.82
N LEU A 18 31.34 -8.10 1.84
CA LEU A 18 30.65 -6.89 1.35
C LEU A 18 29.28 -7.21 0.77
N LEU A 19 29.16 -8.25 -0.06
CA LEU A 19 27.89 -8.68 -0.63
C LEU A 19 26.92 -9.17 0.45
N ALA A 20 27.39 -9.88 1.47
CA ALA A 20 26.57 -10.29 2.61
C ALA A 20 26.06 -9.08 3.42
N VAL A 21 26.90 -8.05 3.62
CA VAL A 21 26.50 -6.80 4.30
C VAL A 21 25.49 -6.01 3.47
N VAL A 22 25.68 -5.90 2.16
CA VAL A 22 24.72 -5.22 1.26
C VAL A 22 23.39 -5.98 1.22
N LEU A 23 23.41 -7.31 1.16
CA LEU A 23 22.20 -8.13 1.21
C LEU A 23 21.50 -8.00 2.57
N ALA A 24 22.23 -8.05 3.68
CA ALA A 24 21.65 -7.86 5.01
C ALA A 24 21.04 -6.47 5.19
N ALA A 25 21.70 -5.42 4.68
CA ALA A 25 21.16 -4.06 4.67
C ALA A 25 19.90 -3.95 3.81
N TYR A 26 19.89 -4.57 2.63
CA TYR A 26 18.71 -4.62 1.75
C TYR A 26 17.53 -5.35 2.40
N LEU A 27 17.78 -6.48 3.06
CA LEU A 27 16.75 -7.24 3.78
C LEU A 27 16.24 -6.45 5.00
N ALA A 28 17.11 -5.85 5.79
CA ALA A 28 16.73 -5.00 6.93
C ALA A 28 15.92 -3.76 6.49
N SER A 29 16.19 -3.22 5.30
CA SER A 29 15.39 -2.12 4.74
C SER A 29 14.01 -2.55 4.22
N ARG A 30 13.76 -3.84 3.98
CA ARG A 30 12.40 -4.34 3.69
C ARG A 30 11.52 -4.40 4.94
N ASP A 31 12.09 -4.69 6.09
CA ASP A 31 11.36 -4.71 7.38
C ASP A 31 10.99 -3.30 7.88
N ALA A 32 11.54 -2.24 7.26
CA ALA A 32 11.11 -0.86 7.45
C ALA A 32 9.81 -0.52 6.69
N SER A 33 9.01 -1.53 6.33
CA SER A 33 7.64 -1.35 5.89
C SER A 33 6.83 -0.82 7.08
N GLY A 34 6.13 0.28 6.88
CA GLY A 34 5.44 1.05 7.93
C GLY A 34 4.52 0.20 8.82
N VAL A 35 4.10 0.80 9.93
CA VAL A 35 3.17 0.20 10.90
C VAL A 35 2.02 -0.45 10.14
N ALA A 36 1.89 -1.77 10.23
CA ALA A 36 0.76 -2.47 9.66
C ALA A 36 -0.47 -2.25 10.55
N ASP A 37 -1.62 -2.09 9.91
CA ASP A 37 -2.90 -2.04 10.61
C ASP A 37 -3.16 -3.39 11.28
N THR A 38 -3.54 -3.38 12.56
CA THR A 38 -3.63 -4.62 13.36
C THR A 38 -4.80 -5.52 12.93
N GLU A 39 -5.85 -4.93 12.36
CA GLU A 39 -7.05 -5.67 11.96
C GLU A 39 -6.90 -6.24 10.53
N SER A 40 -6.50 -5.40 9.58
CA SER A 40 -6.36 -5.78 8.17
C SER A 40 -5.00 -6.38 7.81
N GLY A 41 -3.97 -6.15 8.62
CA GLY A 41 -2.59 -6.53 8.29
C GLY A 41 -1.99 -5.74 7.11
N LEU A 42 -2.71 -4.74 6.60
CA LEU A 42 -2.27 -3.91 5.49
C LEU A 42 -1.30 -2.83 5.94
N SER A 43 -0.40 -2.43 5.04
CA SER A 43 0.44 -1.25 5.24
C SER A 43 -0.42 -0.01 5.45
N VAL A 44 -0.06 0.79 6.45
CA VAL A 44 -0.72 2.06 6.73
C VAL A 44 -0.02 3.21 6.00
N VAL A 45 -0.81 4.10 5.41
CA VAL A 45 -0.36 5.31 4.72
C VAL A 45 -1.19 6.51 5.18
N ALA A 46 -0.56 7.66 5.41
CA ALA A 46 -1.27 8.88 5.72
C ALA A 46 -1.97 9.45 4.47
N VAL A 47 -3.16 10.04 4.63
CA VAL A 47 -3.90 10.66 3.51
C VAL A 47 -3.06 11.66 2.71
N ALA A 48 -2.12 12.34 3.37
CA ALA A 48 -1.26 13.35 2.76
C ALA A 48 -0.22 12.78 1.78
N GLU A 49 0.06 11.47 1.85
CA GLU A 49 0.99 10.77 0.97
C GLU A 49 0.31 10.18 -0.28
N LEU A 50 -1.03 10.23 -0.33
CA LEU A 50 -1.83 9.74 -1.45
C LEU A 50 -2.10 10.84 -2.48
N PRO A 51 -2.55 10.49 -3.70
CA PRO A 51 -2.99 11.48 -4.70
C PRO A 51 -4.03 12.44 -4.13
N ALA A 52 -4.00 13.71 -4.54
CA ALA A 52 -4.89 14.75 -4.00
C ALA A 52 -6.38 14.42 -4.20
N GLU A 53 -6.71 13.67 -5.26
CA GLU A 53 -8.06 13.21 -5.56
C GLU A 53 -8.62 12.28 -4.47
N VAL A 54 -7.77 11.58 -3.71
CA VAL A 54 -8.21 10.79 -2.56
C VAL A 54 -8.87 11.67 -1.51
N ARG A 55 -8.26 12.81 -1.16
CA ARG A 55 -8.85 13.76 -0.19
C ARG A 55 -10.17 14.33 -0.71
N THR A 56 -10.23 14.70 -1.98
CA THR A 56 -11.47 15.17 -2.62
C THR A 56 -12.57 14.12 -2.55
N THR A 57 -12.26 12.84 -2.77
CA THR A 57 -13.24 11.75 -2.64
C THR A 57 -13.65 11.52 -1.19
N LEU A 58 -12.75 11.66 -0.22
CA LEU A 58 -13.10 11.58 1.21
C LEU A 58 -14.06 12.71 1.62
N GLU A 59 -13.79 13.95 1.22
CA GLU A 59 -14.69 15.09 1.47
C GLU A 59 -16.08 14.88 0.83
N LEU A 60 -16.13 14.20 -0.33
CA LEU A 60 -17.39 13.80 -0.98
C LEU A 60 -18.17 12.76 -0.16
N ILE A 61 -17.46 11.79 0.43
CA ILE A 61 -18.03 10.74 1.27
C ILE A 61 -18.57 11.34 2.58
N GLU A 62 -17.80 12.20 3.24
CA GLU A 62 -18.18 12.82 4.52
C GLU A 62 -19.46 13.66 4.43
N ARG A 63 -19.66 14.33 3.29
CA ARG A 63 -20.84 15.17 3.06
C ARG A 63 -22.05 14.40 2.52
N ASP A 64 -21.96 13.07 2.39
CA ASP A 64 -22.97 12.20 1.77
C ASP A 64 -23.47 12.76 0.42
N GLY A 65 -22.52 13.26 -0.38
CA GLY A 65 -22.81 14.11 -1.53
C GLY A 65 -23.26 13.35 -2.76
N SER A 66 -23.75 14.08 -3.77
CA SER A 66 -23.95 13.53 -5.11
C SER A 66 -22.61 13.07 -5.70
N PHE A 67 -22.46 11.76 -5.87
CA PHE A 67 -21.24 11.18 -6.39
C PHE A 67 -21.17 11.28 -7.93
N PRO A 68 -19.98 11.48 -8.50
CA PRO A 68 -19.80 11.68 -9.94
C PRO A 68 -20.02 10.40 -10.76
N TYR A 69 -19.87 9.21 -10.17
CA TYR A 69 -20.02 7.94 -10.89
C TYR A 69 -21.15 7.09 -10.30
N GLU A 70 -21.89 6.40 -11.16
CA GLU A 70 -23.07 5.58 -10.80
C GLU A 70 -22.78 4.48 -9.77
N ARG A 71 -21.53 4.04 -9.69
CA ARG A 71 -21.08 2.94 -8.82
C ARG A 71 -20.57 3.42 -7.46
N ASP A 72 -20.41 4.73 -7.27
CA ASP A 72 -19.93 5.27 -6.01
C ASP A 72 -21.00 5.07 -4.91
N GLY A 73 -20.57 4.57 -3.77
CA GLY A 73 -21.44 4.17 -2.66
C GLY A 73 -22.05 2.78 -2.82
N ALA A 74 -21.80 2.07 -3.92
CA ALA A 74 -22.24 0.68 -4.07
C ALA A 74 -21.54 -0.24 -3.06
N VAL A 75 -22.17 -1.38 -2.76
CA VAL A 75 -21.59 -2.39 -1.86
C VAL A 75 -20.32 -2.98 -2.51
N PHE A 76 -19.21 -2.93 -1.78
CA PHE A 76 -18.00 -3.67 -2.11
C PHE A 76 -18.08 -5.06 -1.49
N GLY A 77 -17.91 -6.09 -2.31
CA GLY A 77 -18.18 -7.47 -1.91
C GLY A 77 -17.04 -8.19 -1.19
N ASN A 78 -15.81 -7.66 -1.22
CA ASN A 78 -14.61 -8.29 -0.67
C ASN A 78 -14.47 -9.79 -1.03
N ARG A 79 -14.70 -10.16 -2.30
CA ARG A 79 -14.77 -11.59 -2.71
C ARG A 79 -13.39 -12.26 -2.71
N GLU A 80 -12.37 -11.46 -2.94
CA GLU A 80 -10.97 -11.84 -2.95
C GLU A 80 -10.37 -11.85 -1.54
N GLU A 81 -11.17 -11.51 -0.52
CA GLU A 81 -10.81 -11.56 0.91
C GLU A 81 -9.53 -10.76 1.25
N LEU A 82 -9.35 -9.61 0.57
CA LEU A 82 -8.18 -8.73 0.77
C LEU A 82 -8.35 -7.75 1.93
N LEU A 83 -9.59 -7.53 2.36
CA LEU A 83 -9.94 -6.78 3.56
C LEU A 83 -10.44 -7.75 4.64
N PRO A 84 -10.50 -7.34 5.94
CA PRO A 84 -11.08 -8.16 7.00
C PRO A 84 -12.45 -8.75 6.64
N ASP A 85 -12.71 -9.98 7.07
CA ASP A 85 -14.00 -10.61 6.85
C ASP A 85 -15.07 -9.92 7.71
N GLN A 86 -16.09 -9.40 7.03
CA GLN A 86 -17.16 -8.60 7.62
C GLN A 86 -18.49 -8.95 6.95
N GLN A 87 -19.59 -8.63 7.62
CA GLN A 87 -20.93 -8.89 7.09
C GLN A 87 -21.17 -8.24 5.71
N VAL A 88 -22.01 -8.87 4.88
CA VAL A 88 -22.41 -8.31 3.58
C VAL A 88 -22.96 -6.89 3.75
N GLY A 89 -22.50 -5.97 2.90
CA GLY A 89 -22.86 -4.55 2.98
C GLY A 89 -22.14 -3.77 4.06
N TYR A 90 -21.07 -4.33 4.65
CA TYR A 90 -20.15 -3.58 5.52
C TYR A 90 -19.35 -2.56 4.72
N TYR A 91 -18.78 -2.99 3.59
CA TYR A 91 -17.92 -2.16 2.76
C TYR A 91 -18.67 -1.44 1.62
N ARG A 92 -18.25 -0.22 1.30
CA ARG A 92 -18.72 0.56 0.13
C ARG A 92 -17.56 1.02 -0.73
N GLU A 93 -17.73 1.02 -2.06
CA GLU A 93 -16.71 1.46 -3.02
C GLU A 93 -16.97 2.88 -3.54
N TYR A 94 -15.88 3.62 -3.77
CA TYR A 94 -15.90 4.97 -4.35
C TYR A 94 -14.77 5.15 -5.34
N THR A 95 -15.06 5.82 -6.44
CA THR A 95 -14.08 6.12 -7.48
C THR A 95 -13.17 7.25 -7.03
N VAL A 96 -11.86 7.07 -7.21
CA VAL A 96 -10.88 8.15 -7.11
C VAL A 96 -10.48 8.53 -8.54
N PRO A 97 -10.82 9.74 -9.03
CA PRO A 97 -10.48 10.13 -10.39
C PRO A 97 -8.98 10.07 -10.67
N THR A 98 -8.61 9.60 -11.87
CA THR A 98 -7.25 9.76 -12.39
C THR A 98 -7.25 10.95 -13.36
N PRO A 99 -6.41 11.98 -13.14
CA PRO A 99 -6.32 13.11 -14.06
C PRO A 99 -6.04 12.67 -15.50
N GLY A 100 -6.86 13.12 -16.44
CA GLY A 100 -6.72 12.84 -17.86
C GLY A 100 -7.39 11.56 -18.35
N GLU A 101 -7.91 10.72 -17.46
CA GLU A 101 -8.74 9.56 -17.84
C GLU A 101 -10.19 9.98 -18.10
N GLY A 102 -10.78 9.42 -19.16
CA GLY A 102 -12.18 9.69 -19.55
C GLY A 102 -13.18 8.68 -18.98
N ASP A 103 -12.68 7.61 -18.35
CA ASP A 103 -13.47 6.60 -17.66
C ASP A 103 -13.27 6.71 -16.13
N ARG A 104 -13.64 5.68 -15.38
CA ARG A 104 -13.53 5.65 -13.92
C ARG A 104 -12.09 5.41 -13.43
N GLY A 105 -11.17 5.02 -14.31
CA GLY A 105 -9.83 4.59 -13.94
C GLY A 105 -9.79 3.36 -13.04
N ALA A 106 -8.60 3.05 -12.53
CA ALA A 106 -8.35 1.92 -11.64
C ALA A 106 -8.47 2.27 -10.14
N ARG A 107 -8.32 3.54 -9.77
CA ARG A 107 -8.15 3.95 -8.37
C ARG A 107 -9.49 3.97 -7.61
N ARG A 108 -9.48 3.45 -6.39
CA ARG A 108 -10.69 3.28 -5.57
C ARG A 108 -10.40 3.56 -4.10
N LEU A 109 -11.40 4.12 -3.43
CA LEU A 109 -11.53 4.03 -1.98
C LEU A 109 -12.57 2.97 -1.64
N VAL A 110 -12.32 2.22 -0.58
CA VAL A 110 -13.30 1.36 0.07
C VAL A 110 -13.44 1.79 1.51
N THR A 111 -14.66 2.10 1.95
CA THR A 111 -14.93 2.44 3.35
C THR A 111 -15.64 1.32 4.07
N GLY A 112 -15.25 1.09 5.33
CA GLY A 112 -15.96 0.25 6.27
C GLY A 112 -17.02 1.04 7.04
N ARG A 113 -17.97 0.33 7.65
CA ARG A 113 -19.06 0.96 8.41
C ARG A 113 -18.55 1.71 9.65
N ASP A 114 -17.44 1.25 10.23
CA ASP A 114 -16.89 1.81 11.45
C ASP A 114 -15.83 2.90 11.19
N GLY A 115 -15.77 3.39 9.95
CA GLY A 115 -14.93 4.52 9.54
C GLY A 115 -13.57 4.13 9.00
N GLU A 116 -13.33 2.84 8.75
CA GLU A 116 -12.12 2.40 8.07
C GLU A 116 -12.12 2.87 6.63
N VAL A 117 -10.93 3.23 6.14
CA VAL A 117 -10.71 3.67 4.78
C VAL A 117 -9.53 2.89 4.22
N TYR A 118 -9.77 2.28 3.07
CA TYR A 118 -8.78 1.55 2.30
C TYR A 118 -8.66 2.18 0.92
N TYR A 119 -7.43 2.23 0.41
CA TYR A 119 -7.15 2.74 -0.93
C TYR A 119 -6.56 1.63 -1.79
N SER A 120 -7.08 1.49 -3.00
CA SER A 120 -6.50 0.66 -4.07
C SER A 120 -6.14 1.56 -5.25
N ALA A 121 -4.91 1.41 -5.74
CA ALA A 121 -4.45 2.12 -6.94
C ALA A 121 -4.69 1.33 -8.23
N ASP A 122 -5.09 0.06 -8.11
CA ASP A 122 -4.96 -1.01 -9.10
C ASP A 122 -6.24 -1.84 -9.22
N HIS A 123 -7.40 -1.21 -9.02
CA HIS A 123 -8.70 -1.85 -9.23
C HIS A 123 -8.91 -3.13 -8.39
N TYR A 124 -8.65 -3.00 -7.08
CA TYR A 124 -8.82 -4.02 -6.06
C TYR A 124 -7.81 -5.18 -6.12
N GLU A 125 -6.71 -5.05 -6.86
CA GLU A 125 -5.62 -6.04 -6.82
C GLU A 125 -4.80 -5.95 -5.52
N SER A 126 -4.65 -4.75 -4.96
CA SER A 126 -4.04 -4.52 -3.66
C SER A 126 -4.66 -3.34 -2.90
N PHE A 127 -4.41 -3.30 -1.59
CA PHE A 127 -4.91 -2.25 -0.71
C PHE A 127 -3.84 -1.74 0.25
N VAL A 128 -4.00 -0.48 0.66
CA VAL A 128 -3.37 0.10 1.85
C VAL A 128 -4.44 0.65 2.78
N ARG A 129 -4.16 0.63 4.09
CA ARG A 129 -5.01 1.30 5.09
C ARG A 129 -4.69 2.78 5.10
N VAL A 130 -5.71 3.62 4.96
CA VAL A 130 -5.55 5.07 4.95
C VAL A 130 -5.86 5.63 6.33
N LEU A 131 -4.90 6.29 6.97
CA LEU A 131 -5.17 7.09 8.16
C LEU A 131 -5.38 8.54 7.76
N ASP A 132 -6.53 9.07 8.12
CA ASP A 132 -6.76 10.50 8.23
C ASP A 132 -6.26 10.95 9.61
N PRO A 133 -5.54 12.08 9.74
CA PRO A 133 -5.04 12.58 11.02
C PRO A 133 -6.11 12.87 12.07
#